data_AF-A0A8F5GT38-F1
#
_entry.id   AF-A0A8F5GT38-F1
#
_cell.length_a   1.000
_cell.length_b   1.000
_cell.length_c   1.000
_cell.angle_alpha   90.00
_cell.angle_beta   90.00
_cell.angle_gamma   90.00
#
_symmetry.space_group_name_H-M   'P 1'
#
loop_
_entity.id
_entity.type
_entity.pdbx_description
1 polymer ?
#
loop_
_entity_poly.entity_id
_entity_poly.type
_entity_poly.pdbx_seq_one_letter_code
_entity_poly.pdbx_strand_id
1 'polypeptide(L)'
;MDGIKDRNVVDIGGSIGDAAIYYNKINGARNVISLEPLKLPYNLAKRHLELNNVGHVNFIRGVLVIDKKESVKVPSCYMLYESGTFSLVKQEYKGEEEVTTFTLPEILPDDPYILKMDCKGCEYNIVLKDYNTFKKFEIINLEYHEKETGISHKVLINKLKDDYEVKVYYGPVKNKESIMV
;
A
#
# COMPACT_ATOMS: atom_id res chain seq x y z
N MET A 1 -12.23 4.81 13.76
CA MET A 1 -11.69 5.96 13.02
C MET A 1 -12.87 6.83 12.66
N ASP A 2 -13.19 7.81 13.51
CA ASP A 2 -14.15 8.83 13.13
C ASP A 2 -13.53 9.70 12.04
N GLY A 3 -14.29 10.12 11.02
CA GLY A 3 -13.83 11.08 10.00
C GLY A 3 -13.42 10.54 8.62
N ILE A 4 -13.48 9.23 8.35
CA ILE A 4 -13.19 8.66 7.00
C ILE A 4 -14.30 8.98 5.99
N LYS A 5 -15.54 9.09 6.47
CA LYS A 5 -16.71 9.26 5.62
C LYS A 5 -16.53 10.43 4.66
N ASP A 6 -16.82 10.20 3.38
CA ASP A 6 -16.74 11.19 2.30
C ASP A 6 -15.31 11.73 2.02
N ARG A 7 -14.25 11.08 2.52
CA ARG A 7 -12.83 11.39 2.24
C ARG A 7 -12.18 10.38 1.28
N ASN A 8 -11.01 10.69 0.70
CA ASN A 8 -10.30 9.75 -0.19
C ASN A 8 -9.20 8.94 0.53
N VAL A 9 -9.01 7.70 0.08
CA VAL A 9 -7.98 6.79 0.60
C VAL A 9 -7.09 6.28 -0.53
N VAL A 10 -5.78 6.20 -0.27
CA VAL A 10 -4.82 5.49 -1.11
C VAL A 10 -4.32 4.25 -0.36
N ASP A 11 -4.42 3.08 -0.98
CA ASP A 11 -4.03 1.78 -0.42
C ASP A 11 -2.94 1.12 -1.29
N ILE A 12 -1.73 1.04 -0.76
CA ILE A 12 -0.57 0.45 -1.46
C ILE A 12 -0.32 -0.95 -0.90
N GLY A 13 -0.33 -1.95 -1.78
CA GLY A 13 -0.35 -3.36 -1.38
C GLY A 13 -1.76 -3.84 -1.08
N GLY A 14 -2.67 -3.60 -2.02
CA GLY A 14 -4.09 -3.87 -1.88
C GLY A 14 -4.48 -5.35 -1.75
N SER A 15 -3.54 -6.28 -2.03
CA SER A 15 -3.73 -7.72 -1.87
C SER A 15 -5.07 -8.21 -2.47
N ILE A 16 -5.89 -8.90 -1.68
CA ILE A 16 -7.20 -9.40 -2.08
C ILE A 16 -8.34 -8.39 -1.83
N GLY A 17 -8.03 -7.11 -1.61
CA GLY A 17 -8.99 -6.01 -1.55
C GLY A 17 -9.78 -5.85 -0.24
N ASP A 18 -9.35 -6.51 0.83
CA ASP A 18 -9.97 -6.43 2.15
C ASP A 18 -9.96 -5.01 2.73
N ALA A 19 -8.81 -4.33 2.68
CA ALA A 19 -8.68 -2.95 3.13
C ALA A 19 -9.53 -1.98 2.29
N ALA A 20 -9.55 -2.14 0.97
CA ALA A 20 -10.37 -1.32 0.09
C ALA A 20 -11.89 -1.46 0.38
N ILE A 21 -12.35 -2.69 0.63
CA ILE A 21 -13.73 -2.96 1.06
C ILE A 21 -14.00 -2.32 2.42
N TYR A 22 -13.08 -2.48 3.38
CA TYR A 22 -13.21 -1.88 4.70
C TYR A 22 -13.35 -0.36 4.63
N TYR A 23 -12.47 0.34 3.90
CA TYR A 23 -12.53 1.78 3.77
C TYR A 23 -13.79 2.28 3.05
N ASN A 24 -14.14 1.69 1.90
CA ASN A 24 -15.30 2.17 1.13
C ASN A 24 -16.64 1.72 1.74
N LYS A 25 -16.82 0.41 1.96
CA LYS A 25 -18.12 -0.16 2.33
C LYS A 25 -18.46 0.06 3.81
N ILE A 26 -17.48 -0.11 4.69
CA ILE A 26 -17.71 -0.08 6.15
C ILE A 26 -17.56 1.34 6.71
N ASN A 27 -16.57 2.10 6.22
CA ASN A 27 -16.26 3.43 6.75
C ASN A 27 -16.75 4.59 5.86
N GLY A 28 -17.30 4.31 4.67
CA GLY A 28 -17.90 5.33 3.81
C GLY A 28 -16.91 6.26 3.13
N ALA A 29 -15.66 5.82 2.90
CA ALA A 29 -14.71 6.59 2.09
C ALA A 29 -15.31 6.92 0.72
N ARG A 30 -15.13 8.16 0.23
CA ARG A 30 -15.65 8.64 -1.05
C ARG A 30 -15.08 7.86 -2.22
N ASN A 31 -13.75 7.75 -2.25
CA ASN A 31 -13.00 6.99 -3.24
C ASN A 31 -11.85 6.26 -2.57
N VAL A 32 -11.53 5.07 -3.09
CA VAL A 32 -10.30 4.36 -2.74
C VAL A 32 -9.51 4.08 -4.01
N ILE A 33 -8.24 4.50 -4.04
CA ILE A 33 -7.28 4.07 -5.07
C ILE A 33 -6.41 2.99 -4.45
N SER A 34 -6.40 1.79 -5.03
CA SER A 34 -5.67 0.65 -4.47
C SER A 34 -4.74 0.02 -5.50
N LEU A 35 -3.46 -0.15 -5.17
CA LEU A 35 -2.46 -0.76 -6.05
C LEU A 35 -2.08 -2.17 -5.58
N GLU A 36 -2.15 -3.15 -6.49
CA GLU A 36 -1.68 -4.53 -6.25
C GLU A 36 -0.96 -5.08 -7.50
N PRO A 37 0.34 -5.43 -7.42
CA PRO A 37 1.08 -5.92 -8.58
C PRO A 37 0.73 -7.35 -9.00
N LEU A 38 0.45 -8.24 -8.05
CA LEU A 38 0.34 -9.67 -8.32
C LEU A 38 -1.02 -9.99 -8.94
N LYS A 39 -0.96 -10.72 -10.06
CA LYS A 39 -2.13 -11.01 -10.90
C LYS A 39 -3.23 -11.77 -10.14
N LEU A 40 -2.85 -12.76 -9.32
CA LEU A 40 -3.80 -13.59 -8.59
C LEU A 40 -4.53 -12.79 -7.48
N PRO A 41 -3.84 -12.12 -6.53
CA PRO A 41 -4.48 -11.21 -5.58
C PRO A 41 -5.36 -10.15 -6.25
N TYR A 42 -4.86 -9.49 -7.29
CA TYR A 42 -5.62 -8.49 -8.06
C TYR A 42 -6.94 -9.03 -8.62
N ASN A 43 -6.94 -10.22 -9.21
CA ASN A 43 -8.16 -10.82 -9.76
C ASN A 43 -9.13 -11.26 -8.66
N LEU A 44 -8.64 -11.69 -7.50
CA LEU A 44 -9.47 -12.01 -6.34
C LEU A 44 -10.10 -10.74 -5.76
N ALA A 45 -9.35 -9.65 -5.65
CA ALA A 45 -9.86 -8.37 -5.18
C ALA A 45 -11.04 -7.87 -6.02
N LYS A 46 -10.95 -7.94 -7.36
CA LYS A 46 -12.07 -7.61 -8.25
C LYS A 46 -13.33 -8.42 -7.93
N ARG A 47 -13.19 -9.74 -7.75
CA ARG A 47 -14.31 -10.61 -7.35
C ARG A 47 -14.87 -10.24 -5.98
N HIS A 48 -14.02 -9.91 -5.01
CA HIS A 48 -14.47 -9.49 -3.69
C HIS A 48 -15.22 -8.16 -3.73
N LEU A 49 -14.75 -7.18 -4.52
CA LEU A 49 -15.45 -5.90 -4.71
C LEU A 49 -16.84 -6.10 -5.32
N GLU A 50 -16.94 -6.95 -6.34
CA GLU A 50 -18.21 -7.35 -6.97
C GLU A 50 -19.16 -8.01 -5.95
N LEU A 51 -18.69 -9.04 -5.23
CA LEU A 51 -19.49 -9.78 -4.24
C LEU A 51 -19.99 -8.90 -3.09
N ASN A 52 -19.25 -7.85 -2.72
CA ASN A 52 -19.60 -6.94 -1.65
C ASN A 52 -20.37 -5.69 -2.13
N ASN A 53 -20.69 -5.60 -3.42
CA ASN A 53 -21.34 -4.44 -4.04
C ASN A 53 -20.60 -3.13 -3.69
N VAL A 54 -19.31 -3.10 -3.99
CA VAL A 54 -18.40 -1.97 -3.73
C VAL A 54 -18.08 -1.28 -5.07
N GLY A 55 -18.57 -0.05 -5.23
CA GLY A 55 -18.51 0.67 -6.53
C GLY A 55 -17.45 1.76 -6.63
N HIS A 56 -17.05 2.40 -5.53
CA HIS A 56 -16.15 3.56 -5.54
C HIS A 56 -14.71 3.21 -5.17
N VAL A 57 -14.22 2.11 -5.75
CA VAL A 57 -12.84 1.63 -5.58
C VAL A 57 -12.19 1.49 -6.95
N ASN A 58 -11.15 2.27 -7.19
CA ASN A 58 -10.26 2.11 -8.33
C ASN A 58 -9.15 1.12 -7.95
N PHE A 59 -9.41 -0.17 -8.15
CA PHE A 59 -8.45 -1.23 -7.86
C PHE A 59 -7.59 -1.48 -9.11
N ILE A 60 -6.32 -1.14 -9.03
CA ILE A 60 -5.40 -1.09 -10.16
C ILE A 60 -4.33 -2.16 -9.99
N ARG A 61 -4.06 -2.87 -11.09
CA ARG A 61 -2.88 -3.73 -11.16
C ARG A 61 -1.65 -2.88 -11.42
N GLY A 62 -0.88 -2.56 -10.39
CA GLY A 62 0.18 -1.57 -10.47
C GLY A 62 1.19 -1.63 -9.33
N VAL A 63 2.34 -0.99 -9.54
CA VAL A 63 3.42 -0.85 -8.55
C VAL A 63 3.66 0.61 -8.24
N LEU A 64 3.80 0.96 -6.96
CA LEU A 64 4.30 2.26 -6.55
C LEU A 64 5.84 2.32 -6.64
N VAL A 65 6.37 3.31 -7.34
CA VAL A 65 7.81 3.61 -7.48
C VAL A 65 8.06 5.10 -7.25
N ILE A 66 9.30 5.46 -6.94
CA ILE A 66 9.71 6.88 -6.88
C ILE A 66 10.00 7.40 -8.28
N ASP A 67 10.91 6.72 -8.97
CA ASP A 67 11.34 7.11 -10.31
C ASP A 67 10.44 6.39 -11.32
N LYS A 68 9.62 7.17 -12.04
CA LYS A 68 8.69 6.65 -13.03
C LYS A 68 9.42 5.78 -14.06
N LYS A 69 8.91 4.57 -14.25
CA LYS A 69 9.27 3.67 -15.36
C LYS A 69 8.01 3.28 -16.12
N GLU A 70 8.14 2.84 -17.36
CA GLU A 70 6.99 2.33 -18.11
C GLU A 70 6.39 1.11 -17.38
N SER A 71 7.25 0.16 -17.02
CA SER A 71 6.86 -1.06 -16.31
C SER A 71 7.98 -1.56 -15.39
N VAL A 72 7.61 -2.50 -14.52
CA VAL A 72 8.55 -3.36 -13.78
C VAL A 72 8.14 -4.82 -13.93
N LYS A 73 9.12 -5.70 -13.80
CA LYS A 73 8.91 -7.15 -13.83
C LYS A 73 8.42 -7.65 -12.47
N VAL A 74 7.38 -8.45 -12.50
CA VAL A 74 6.82 -9.17 -11.34
C VAL A 74 6.60 -10.64 -11.70
N PRO A 75 6.46 -11.56 -10.73
CA PRO A 75 6.15 -12.95 -11.00
C PRO A 75 4.85 -13.10 -11.80
N SER A 76 4.90 -13.86 -12.89
CA SER A 76 3.70 -14.16 -13.69
C SER A 76 2.77 -15.19 -13.03
N CYS A 77 3.34 -16.01 -12.14
CA CYS A 77 2.62 -16.94 -11.27
C CYS A 77 3.22 -16.83 -9.88
N TYR A 78 2.38 -16.48 -8.91
CA TYR A 78 2.77 -16.37 -7.50
C TYR A 78 1.68 -17.00 -6.64
N MET A 79 2.07 -17.93 -5.77
CA MET A 79 1.10 -18.64 -4.94
C MET A 79 0.46 -17.68 -3.94
N LEU A 80 -0.85 -17.78 -3.76
CA LEU A 80 -1.60 -16.83 -2.93
C LEU A 80 -1.08 -16.80 -1.49
N TYR A 81 -0.74 -17.95 -0.91
CA TYR A 81 -0.21 -18.00 0.45
C TYR A 81 1.19 -17.38 0.59
N GLU A 82 1.95 -17.29 -0.51
CA GLU A 82 3.25 -16.61 -0.54
C GLU A 82 3.12 -15.12 -0.84
N SER A 83 2.00 -14.68 -1.45
CA SER A 83 1.78 -13.29 -1.90
C SER A 83 2.02 -12.25 -0.80
N GLY A 84 1.71 -12.59 0.46
CA GLY A 84 1.99 -11.75 1.62
C GLY A 84 3.48 -11.61 1.98
N THR A 85 4.40 -12.19 1.21
CA THR A 85 5.86 -12.05 1.36
C THR A 85 6.54 -11.50 0.11
N PHE A 86 5.75 -11.21 -0.94
CA PHE A 86 6.27 -10.67 -2.18
C PHE A 86 6.87 -9.28 -1.95
N SER A 87 8.10 -9.06 -2.40
CA SER A 87 8.78 -7.78 -2.28
C SER A 87 9.58 -7.51 -3.54
N LEU A 88 9.35 -6.36 -4.18
CA LEU A 88 10.14 -5.93 -5.33
C LEU A 88 11.64 -5.74 -5.03
N VAL A 89 12.01 -5.66 -3.75
CA VAL A 89 13.41 -5.59 -3.32
C VAL A 89 14.12 -6.93 -3.53
N LYS A 90 13.40 -8.06 -3.40
CA LYS A 90 13.90 -9.41 -3.67
C LYS A 90 13.59 -9.73 -5.14
N GLN A 91 14.57 -10.12 -5.96
CA GLN A 91 14.40 -10.15 -7.44
C GLN A 91 14.49 -11.53 -8.08
N GLU A 92 14.47 -12.63 -7.31
CA GLU A 92 14.55 -13.97 -7.90
C GLU A 92 13.17 -14.60 -8.04
N TYR A 93 12.65 -14.63 -9.27
CA TYR A 93 11.32 -15.14 -9.57
C TYR A 93 11.32 -16.08 -10.78
N LYS A 94 10.43 -17.09 -10.74
CA LYS A 94 10.19 -17.99 -11.88
C LYS A 94 9.11 -17.40 -12.77
N GLY A 95 9.51 -16.97 -13.97
CA GLY A 95 8.59 -16.37 -14.93
C GLY A 95 8.23 -14.95 -14.53
N GLU A 96 8.32 -14.03 -15.49
CA GLU A 96 8.10 -12.61 -15.25
C GLU A 96 7.02 -12.09 -16.19
N GLU A 97 6.23 -11.14 -15.71
CA GLU A 97 5.37 -10.31 -16.52
C GLU A 97 5.56 -8.84 -16.14
N GLU A 98 5.24 -7.96 -17.08
CA GLU A 98 5.36 -6.52 -16.86
C GLU A 98 4.09 -5.94 -16.23
N VAL A 99 4.28 -5.05 -15.26
CA VAL A 99 3.21 -4.30 -14.60
C VAL A 99 3.54 -2.81 -14.64
N THR A 100 2.53 -2.01 -14.95
CA THR A 100 2.62 -0.55 -14.99
C THR A 100 3.04 0.01 -13.64
N THR A 101 3.94 0.98 -13.67
CA THR A 101 4.35 1.70 -12.45
C THR A 101 3.56 2.99 -12.27
N PHE A 102 3.44 3.43 -11.03
CA PHE A 102 2.82 4.67 -10.62
C PHE A 102 3.76 5.36 -9.62
N THR A 103 3.80 6.67 -9.63
CA THR A 103 4.42 7.48 -8.58
C THR A 103 3.34 8.00 -7.64
N LEU A 104 3.70 8.36 -6.40
CA LEU A 104 2.73 8.87 -5.44
C LEU A 104 2.03 10.15 -5.94
N PRO A 105 2.71 11.09 -6.64
CA PRO A 105 2.04 12.24 -7.26
C PRO A 105 0.99 11.88 -8.31
N GLU A 106 1.20 10.81 -9.10
CA GLU A 106 0.25 10.39 -10.16
C GLU A 106 -1.06 9.84 -9.60
N ILE A 107 -1.05 9.31 -8.38
CA ILE A 107 -2.21 8.72 -7.71
C ILE A 107 -2.71 9.57 -6.55
N LEU A 108 -2.20 10.80 -6.41
CA LEU A 108 -2.60 11.71 -5.35
C LEU A 108 -4.01 12.26 -5.61
N PRO A 109 -5.00 12.00 -4.73
CA PRO A 109 -6.34 12.55 -4.90
C PRO A 109 -6.40 14.05 -4.51
N ASP A 110 -7.54 14.69 -4.81
CA ASP A 110 -7.84 16.09 -4.48
C ASP A 110 -7.93 16.36 -2.97
N ASP A 111 -8.40 15.37 -2.20
CA ASP A 111 -8.44 15.35 -0.73
C ASP A 111 -7.71 14.10 -0.22
N PRO A 112 -6.37 14.13 -0.11
CA PRO A 112 -5.57 13.00 0.38
C PRO A 112 -5.75 12.85 1.89
N TYR A 113 -6.64 11.95 2.31
CA TYR A 113 -6.92 11.76 3.74
C TYR A 113 -6.09 10.63 4.34
N ILE A 114 -6.27 9.38 3.88
CA ILE A 114 -5.51 8.23 4.38
C ILE A 114 -4.56 7.70 3.31
N LEU A 115 -3.32 7.45 3.70
CA LEU A 115 -2.39 6.60 2.97
C LEU A 115 -2.13 5.32 3.78
N LYS A 116 -2.60 4.18 3.29
CA LYS A 116 -2.21 2.85 3.77
C LYS A 116 -1.05 2.33 2.92
N MET A 117 -0.01 1.81 3.56
CA MET A 117 1.10 1.15 2.89
C MET A 117 1.45 -0.17 3.57
N ASP A 118 1.27 -1.27 2.85
CA ASP A 118 1.85 -2.57 3.16
C ASP A 118 2.42 -3.19 1.87
N CYS A 119 3.59 -2.70 1.45
CA CYS A 119 4.19 -3.03 0.16
C CYS A 119 5.57 -3.70 0.26
N LYS A 120 5.84 -4.31 1.42
CA LYS A 120 7.00 -5.18 1.67
C LYS A 120 8.36 -4.53 1.36
N GLY A 121 8.50 -3.23 1.62
CA GLY A 121 9.76 -2.49 1.52
C GLY A 121 9.67 -1.18 0.73
N CYS A 122 8.62 -0.98 -0.07
CA CYS A 122 8.47 0.27 -0.83
C CYS A 122 8.24 1.49 0.09
N GLU A 123 7.73 1.28 1.31
CA GLU A 123 7.47 2.31 2.31
C GLU A 123 8.72 3.14 2.63
N TYR A 124 9.88 2.51 2.76
CA TYR A 124 11.14 3.20 3.05
C TYR A 124 11.53 4.15 1.94
N ASN A 125 11.41 3.68 0.70
CA ASN A 125 11.74 4.47 -0.47
C ASN A 125 10.84 5.72 -0.54
N ILE A 126 9.53 5.56 -0.40
CA ILE A 126 8.59 6.68 -0.47
C ILE A 126 8.82 7.68 0.67
N VAL A 127 8.89 7.22 1.91
CA VAL A 127 9.08 8.10 3.09
C VAL A 127 10.41 8.85 3.03
N LEU A 128 11.50 8.20 2.58
CA LEU A 128 12.83 8.81 2.61
C LEU A 128 13.14 9.69 1.39
N LYS A 129 12.44 9.50 0.26
CA LYS A 129 12.77 10.17 -1.01
C LYS A 129 11.65 11.05 -1.58
N ASP A 130 10.38 10.76 -1.29
CA ASP A 130 9.22 11.57 -1.73
C ASP A 130 8.35 12.03 -0.55
N TYR A 131 9.02 12.48 0.51
CA TYR A 131 8.35 12.89 1.75
C TYR A 131 7.39 14.08 1.54
N ASN A 132 7.66 14.97 0.59
CA ASN A 132 6.82 16.14 0.32
C ASN A 132 5.45 15.78 -0.23
N THR A 133 5.36 14.73 -1.06
CA THR A 133 4.07 14.22 -1.54
C THR A 133 3.42 13.36 -0.47
N PHE A 134 4.21 12.51 0.19
CA PHE A 134 3.77 11.65 1.28
C PHE A 134 3.10 12.42 2.41
N LYS A 135 3.66 13.56 2.82
CA LYS A 135 3.15 14.31 3.98
C LYS A 135 1.87 15.11 3.72
N LYS A 136 1.31 15.03 2.51
CA LYS A 136 0.02 15.64 2.18
C LYS A 136 -1.15 14.87 2.76
N PHE A 137 -0.96 13.60 3.10
CA PHE A 137 -1.99 12.78 3.72
C PHE A 137 -2.14 13.14 5.21
N GLU A 138 -3.39 13.22 5.67
CA GLU A 138 -3.72 13.55 7.07
C GLU A 138 -3.42 12.39 8.03
N ILE A 139 -3.66 11.15 7.58
CA ILE A 139 -3.48 9.91 8.37
C ILE A 139 -2.63 8.92 7.56
N ILE A 140 -1.67 8.28 8.22
CA ILE A 140 -0.77 7.29 7.63
C ILE A 140 -0.90 5.95 8.39
N ASN A 141 -1.23 4.89 7.67
CA ASN A 141 -1.18 3.52 8.18
C ASN A 141 -0.07 2.74 7.45
N LEU A 142 1.01 2.42 8.14
CA LEU A 142 2.21 1.87 7.54
C LEU A 142 2.64 0.55 8.18
N GLU A 143 2.78 -0.53 7.41
CA GLU A 143 3.50 -1.75 7.85
C GLU A 143 4.95 -1.67 7.38
N TYR A 144 5.92 -1.86 8.30
CA TYR A 144 7.33 -1.77 7.98
C TYR A 144 7.99 -3.15 7.83
N HIS A 145 8.96 -3.22 6.92
CA HIS A 145 9.60 -4.47 6.53
C HIS A 145 11.11 -4.41 6.66
N GLU A 146 11.62 -4.42 7.91
CA GLU A 146 13.07 -4.37 8.19
C GLU A 146 13.80 -5.59 7.59
N LYS A 147 13.17 -6.77 7.58
CA LYS A 147 13.81 -8.00 7.06
C LYS A 147 14.00 -7.97 5.55
N GLU A 148 13.07 -7.34 4.84
CA GLU A 148 13.10 -7.20 3.38
C GLU A 148 14.12 -6.14 2.95
N THR A 149 14.25 -5.07 3.73
CA THR A 149 15.03 -3.88 3.36
C THR A 149 16.41 -3.81 4.02
N GLY A 150 16.60 -4.45 5.17
CA GLY A 150 17.77 -4.26 6.03
C GLY A 150 17.86 -2.88 6.70
N ILE A 151 16.83 -2.04 6.55
CA ILE A 151 16.77 -0.69 7.11
C ILE A 151 15.91 -0.73 8.37
N SER A 152 16.34 -0.05 9.44
CA SER A 152 15.54 -0.02 10.66
C SER A 152 14.31 0.87 10.53
N HIS A 153 13.16 0.39 11.02
CA HIS A 153 11.90 1.12 11.10
C HIS A 153 12.01 2.40 11.93
N LYS A 154 13.00 2.49 12.83
CA LYS A 154 13.31 3.71 13.59
C LYS A 154 13.60 4.90 12.69
N VAL A 155 14.17 4.67 11.50
CA VAL A 155 14.40 5.73 10.52
C VAL A 155 13.08 6.33 10.03
N LEU A 156 12.06 5.48 9.80
CA LEU A 156 10.72 5.91 9.43
C LEU A 156 10.06 6.68 10.58
N ILE A 157 10.07 6.12 11.79
CA ILE A 157 9.50 6.78 12.98
C ILE A 157 10.11 8.17 13.19
N ASN A 158 11.45 8.28 13.13
CA ASN A 158 12.13 9.54 13.34
C ASN A 158 11.73 10.57 12.27
N LYS A 159 11.58 10.13 11.01
CA LYS A 159 11.16 11.02 9.93
C LYS A 159 9.71 11.48 10.08
N LEU A 160 8.81 10.57 10.46
CA LEU A 160 7.38 10.85 10.60
C LEU A 160 7.08 11.78 11.77
N LYS A 161 7.88 11.72 12.85
CA LYS A 161 7.75 12.62 14.00
C LYS A 161 7.96 14.11 13.67
N ASP A 162 8.53 14.44 12.51
CA ASP A 162 8.70 15.81 12.06
C ASP A 162 7.33 16.51 11.82
N ASP A 163 6.33 15.77 11.34
CA ASP A 163 5.02 16.34 10.93
C ASP A 163 3.82 15.63 11.58
N TYR A 164 4.02 14.53 12.31
CA TYR A 164 2.92 13.70 12.81
C TYR A 164 3.08 13.17 14.26
N GLU A 165 1.94 12.84 14.90
CA GLU A 165 1.91 12.07 16.16
C GLU A 165 2.03 10.56 15.88
N VAL A 166 3.21 9.98 16.14
CA VAL A 166 3.48 8.57 15.81
C VAL A 166 3.09 7.60 16.93
N LYS A 167 2.21 6.64 16.61
CA LYS A 167 1.90 5.48 17.46
C LYS A 167 2.40 4.19 16.79
N VAL A 168 3.01 3.31 17.59
CA VAL A 168 3.55 2.04 17.09
C VAL A 168 2.78 0.91 17.74
N TYR A 169 2.28 -0.01 16.91
CA TYR A 169 1.51 -1.16 17.35
C TYR A 169 2.26 -2.45 16.97
N TYR A 170 2.46 -3.29 17.97
CA TYR A 170 3.11 -4.59 17.81
C TYR A 170 2.05 -5.67 17.70
N GLY A 171 2.05 -6.40 16.58
CA GLY A 171 1.13 -7.50 16.36
C GLY A 171 1.42 -8.71 17.24
N PRO A 172 0.46 -9.65 17.40
CA PRO A 172 0.64 -10.85 18.21
C PRO A 172 1.62 -11.86 17.59
N VAL A 173 1.95 -11.71 16.30
CA VAL A 173 2.94 -12.54 15.60
C VAL A 173 4.29 -11.83 15.65
N LYS A 174 5.32 -12.50 16.21
CA LYS A 174 6.69 -11.97 16.22
C LYS A 174 7.10 -11.53 14.80
N ASN A 175 7.48 -10.26 14.65
CA ASN A 175 7.92 -9.62 13.40
C ASN A 175 6.83 -9.23 12.39
N LYS A 176 5.55 -9.10 12.78
CA LYS A 176 4.56 -8.31 12.02
C LYS A 176 4.17 -7.08 12.85
N GLU A 177 4.57 -5.92 12.39
CA GLU A 177 4.56 -4.69 13.17
C GLU A 177 4.12 -3.53 12.29
N SER A 178 3.23 -2.69 12.82
CA SER A 178 2.64 -1.59 12.06
C SER A 178 2.83 -0.28 12.82
N ILE A 179 3.17 0.76 12.08
CA ILE A 179 3.17 2.14 12.53
C ILE A 179 1.85 2.75 12.06
N MET A 180 1.08 3.30 13.00
CA MET A 180 -0.13 4.06 12.68
C MET A 180 0.06 5.47 13.21
N VAL A 181 -0.13 6.42 12.32
CA VAL A 181 0.16 7.83 12.52
C VAL A 181 -1.06 8.65 12.14
#